data_AF-A0AAW6ZH24-F1
#
_entry.id   AF-A0AAW6ZH24-F1
#
_cell.length_a   1.000
_cell.length_b   1.000
_cell.length_c   1.000
_cell.angle_alpha   90.00
_cell.angle_beta   90.00
_cell.angle_gamma   90.00
#
_symmetry.space_group_name_H-M   'P 1'
#
loop_
_entity.id
_entity.type
_entity.pdbx_description
1 polymer ?
#
loop_
_entity_poly.entity_id
_entity_poly.type
_entity_poly.pdbx_seq_one_letter_code
_entity_poly.pdbx_strand_id
1 'polypeptide(L)'
;MRRFWNWLTPEPHNTDPDASSVRVLRISGTIAEESWFDDDITPAIFAAELNAGSGPVTIWLNSPGGDVVAAAQIYNMLIDYPGEVTVNIDGIAASAASVIAMAASTVAMSPVSMLMIHNPATMAVGDKDELARAMSMLDSVKDSILNAYQEKTNLSRAKLSKLMDAETWMDARAAIDMGFADELLTGQRNPAFAVEPKKPDDDPDDDPDDEDEVDSPDDPDEDDDEELKRQVFPPKNVGQGTVFSRRAAEQKLVAHLTATSPPKPVRPPHPTATPAVPVGRRVLDLYAELANQPH
;
A
#
# COMPACT_ATOMS: atom_id res chain seq x y z
N MET A 1 -9.43 -11.41 -17.05
CA MET A 1 -9.65 -11.06 -15.63
C MET A 1 -8.35 -10.67 -14.99
N ARG A 2 -8.39 -9.63 -14.16
CA ARG A 2 -7.18 -8.99 -13.63
C ARG A 2 -6.96 -9.47 -12.20
N ARG A 3 -6.06 -10.46 -12.02
CA ARG A 3 -5.60 -10.87 -10.70
C ARG A 3 -4.78 -9.74 -10.07
N PHE A 4 -4.92 -9.55 -8.76
CA PHE A 4 -4.07 -8.65 -8.00
C PHE A 4 -2.86 -9.36 -7.37
N TRP A 5 -2.70 -10.67 -7.64
CA TRP A 5 -1.52 -11.43 -7.26
C TRP A 5 -0.92 -12.21 -8.43
N ASN A 6 0.39 -12.45 -8.37
CA ASN A 6 1.14 -13.19 -9.39
C ASN A 6 2.34 -13.91 -8.76
N TRP A 7 2.42 -15.23 -8.96
CA TRP A 7 3.61 -16.01 -8.58
C TRP A 7 4.71 -15.85 -9.62
N LEU A 8 5.93 -15.55 -9.18
CA LEU A 8 7.10 -15.49 -10.05
C LEU A 8 7.75 -16.87 -10.14
N THR A 9 8.10 -17.27 -11.35
CA THR A 9 8.90 -18.48 -11.58
C THR A 9 10.34 -18.21 -11.14
N PRO A 10 10.98 -19.11 -10.37
CA PRO A 10 12.41 -19.01 -10.10
C PRO A 10 13.18 -19.00 -11.43
N GLU A 11 14.08 -18.04 -11.63
CA GLU A 11 14.94 -18.02 -12.81
C GLU A 11 15.77 -19.32 -12.87
N PRO A 12 15.90 -19.97 -14.04
CA PRO A 12 16.55 -21.28 -14.19
C PRO A 12 18.07 -21.26 -13.90
N HIS A 13 18.65 -20.12 -13.54
CA HIS A 13 20.08 -19.93 -13.34
C HIS A 13 20.58 -20.25 -11.92
N ASN A 14 19.70 -20.63 -11.00
CA ASN A 14 20.16 -21.16 -9.72
C ASN A 14 20.53 -22.65 -9.86
N THR A 15 21.79 -22.91 -10.20
CA THR A 15 22.35 -24.27 -10.36
C THR A 15 22.73 -24.92 -9.03
N ASP A 16 22.39 -24.31 -7.89
CA ASP A 16 22.62 -24.87 -6.57
C ASP A 16 21.49 -25.84 -6.17
N PRO A 17 21.76 -27.16 -6.09
CA PRO A 17 20.75 -28.16 -5.71
C PRO A 17 20.31 -28.07 -4.24
N ASP A 18 21.03 -27.32 -3.40
CA ASP A 18 20.72 -27.10 -1.98
C ASP A 18 20.06 -25.73 -1.70
N ALA A 19 19.96 -24.86 -2.72
CA ALA A 19 19.24 -23.61 -2.57
C ALA A 19 17.73 -23.89 -2.49
N SER A 20 17.19 -23.85 -1.27
CA SER A 20 15.74 -23.90 -1.05
C SER A 20 15.05 -22.92 -2.00
N SER A 21 14.17 -23.42 -2.86
CA SER A 21 13.47 -22.60 -3.86
C SER A 21 12.56 -21.60 -3.16
N VAL A 22 13.08 -20.40 -2.89
CA VAL A 22 12.30 -19.30 -2.32
C VAL A 22 11.19 -18.97 -3.31
N ARG A 23 9.94 -19.14 -2.85
CA ARG A 23 8.76 -18.90 -3.69
C ARG A 23 8.40 -17.43 -3.59
N VAL A 24 8.19 -16.78 -4.74
CA VAL A 24 7.90 -15.34 -4.75
C VAL A 24 6.50 -15.05 -5.26
N LEU A 25 5.76 -14.30 -4.46
CA LEU A 25 4.43 -13.81 -4.75
C LEU A 25 4.49 -12.28 -4.88
N ARG A 26 3.95 -11.71 -5.96
CA ARG A 26 3.65 -10.27 -6.03
C ARG A 26 2.19 -10.05 -5.71
N ILE A 27 1.89 -9.11 -4.82
CA ILE A 27 0.55 -8.57 -4.58
C ILE A 27 0.60 -7.10 -4.98
N SER A 28 -0.13 -6.71 -6.02
CA SER A 28 -0.05 -5.35 -6.57
C SER A 28 -1.40 -4.84 -7.07
N GLY A 29 -1.64 -3.54 -6.86
CA GLY A 29 -2.92 -2.90 -7.20
C GLY A 29 -4.01 -3.13 -6.15
N THR A 30 -5.24 -2.80 -6.49
CA THR A 30 -6.40 -2.89 -5.58
C THR A 30 -6.71 -4.35 -5.26
N ILE A 31 -6.86 -4.65 -3.96
CA ILE A 31 -7.26 -5.98 -3.48
C ILE A 31 -8.73 -6.19 -3.84
N ALA A 32 -8.99 -7.20 -4.68
CA ALA A 32 -10.33 -7.60 -5.11
C ALA A 32 -11.16 -6.43 -5.67
N GLU A 33 -10.61 -5.70 -6.65
CA GLU A 33 -11.37 -4.69 -7.41
C GLU A 33 -12.53 -5.32 -8.19
N GLU A 34 -12.28 -6.48 -8.80
CA GLU A 34 -13.29 -7.39 -9.33
C GLU A 34 -13.66 -8.41 -8.25
N SER A 35 -14.91 -8.87 -8.23
CA SER A 35 -15.46 -9.72 -7.16
C SER A 35 -14.56 -10.92 -6.85
N TRP A 36 -14.06 -10.96 -5.61
CA TRP A 36 -13.32 -12.09 -5.03
C TRP A 36 -14.17 -13.35 -4.82
N PHE A 37 -15.50 -13.19 -4.92
CA PHE A 37 -16.48 -14.24 -4.70
C PHE A 37 -17.11 -14.77 -5.99
N ASP A 38 -16.73 -14.21 -7.15
CA ASP A 38 -17.23 -14.65 -8.45
C ASP A 38 -16.36 -15.78 -9.02
N ASP A 39 -16.92 -16.54 -9.97
CA ASP A 39 -16.53 -17.93 -10.30
C ASP A 39 -15.13 -18.12 -10.92
N ASP A 40 -14.32 -17.06 -11.01
CA ASP A 40 -13.03 -17.10 -11.71
C ASP A 40 -11.80 -16.68 -10.87
N ILE A 41 -11.99 -15.88 -9.80
CA ILE A 41 -10.92 -15.40 -8.91
C ILE A 41 -11.37 -15.61 -7.47
N THR A 42 -11.12 -16.81 -6.94
CA THR A 42 -11.64 -17.23 -5.63
C THR A 42 -10.56 -17.39 -4.58
N PRO A 43 -10.92 -17.32 -3.28
CA PRO A 43 -10.01 -17.65 -2.19
C PRO A 43 -9.45 -19.08 -2.29
N ALA A 44 -10.20 -20.02 -2.85
CA ALA A 44 -9.74 -21.40 -3.06
C ALA A 44 -8.57 -21.47 -4.06
N ILE A 45 -8.58 -20.65 -5.12
CA ILE A 45 -7.47 -20.57 -6.08
C ILE A 45 -6.22 -20.01 -5.40
N PHE A 46 -6.35 -18.91 -4.64
CA PHE A 46 -5.22 -18.35 -3.90
C PHE A 46 -4.63 -19.38 -2.93
N ALA A 47 -5.48 -20.06 -2.16
CA ALA A 47 -5.05 -21.10 -1.22
C ALA A 47 -4.36 -22.28 -1.93
N ALA A 48 -4.89 -22.73 -3.06
CA ALA A 48 -4.30 -23.81 -3.84
C ALA A 48 -2.92 -23.41 -4.38
N GLU A 49 -2.77 -22.20 -4.93
CA GLU A 49 -1.49 -21.71 -5.42
C GLU A 49 -0.48 -21.47 -4.29
N LEU A 50 -0.93 -20.95 -3.14
CA LEU A 50 -0.09 -20.82 -1.94
C LEU A 50 0.42 -22.18 -1.46
N ASN A 51 -0.39 -23.24 -1.52
CA ASN A 51 -0.03 -24.57 -1.05
C ASN A 51 0.54 -25.50 -2.14
N ALA A 52 0.64 -25.04 -3.39
CA ALA A 52 1.19 -25.83 -4.49
C ALA A 52 2.70 -26.11 -4.35
N GLY A 53 3.40 -25.37 -3.49
CA GLY A 53 4.81 -25.56 -3.18
C GLY A 53 5.09 -25.49 -1.69
N SER A 54 6.26 -25.99 -1.30
CA SER A 54 6.78 -25.95 0.07
C SER A 54 7.93 -24.95 0.20
N GLY A 55 8.32 -24.66 1.44
CA GLY A 55 9.44 -23.75 1.74
C GLY A 55 9.00 -22.32 2.02
N PRO A 56 9.97 -21.40 2.22
CA PRO A 56 9.67 -20.00 2.53
C PRO A 56 9.03 -19.27 1.34
N VAL A 57 8.11 -18.35 1.66
CA VAL A 57 7.44 -17.47 0.71
C VAL A 57 7.88 -16.03 0.94
N THR A 58 8.32 -15.35 -0.11
CA THR A 58 8.54 -13.90 -0.11
C THR A 58 7.45 -13.20 -0.91
N ILE A 59 6.74 -12.28 -0.28
CA ILE A 59 5.67 -11.50 -0.87
C ILE A 59 6.18 -10.08 -1.15
N TRP A 60 6.18 -9.64 -2.39
CA TRP A 60 6.36 -8.24 -2.73
C TRP A 60 5.01 -7.54 -2.77
N LEU A 61 4.79 -6.62 -1.83
CA LEU A 61 3.51 -5.96 -1.61
C LEU A 61 3.57 -4.48 -2.03
N ASN A 62 2.72 -4.13 -3.00
CA ASN A 62 2.55 -2.77 -3.47
C ASN A 62 1.07 -2.49 -3.78
N SER A 63 0.29 -2.19 -2.75
CA SER A 63 -1.16 -2.08 -2.85
C SER A 63 -1.72 -0.92 -2.02
N PRO A 64 -2.67 -0.15 -2.58
CA PRO A 64 -3.42 0.86 -1.84
C PRO A 64 -4.49 0.24 -0.91
N GLY A 65 -4.63 -1.08 -0.88
CA GLY A 65 -5.68 -1.80 -0.17
C GLY A 65 -6.85 -2.18 -1.09
N GLY A 66 -8.03 -2.35 -0.52
CA GLY A 66 -9.22 -2.81 -1.23
C GLY A 66 -10.18 -3.52 -0.28
N ASP A 67 -10.73 -4.64 -0.71
CA ASP A 67 -11.68 -5.43 0.08
C ASP A 67 -11.04 -6.01 1.35
N VAL A 68 -11.64 -5.70 2.50
CA VAL A 68 -11.13 -6.13 3.81
C VAL A 68 -11.39 -7.61 4.09
N VAL A 69 -12.44 -8.19 3.51
CA VAL A 69 -12.78 -9.61 3.71
C VAL A 69 -11.80 -10.50 2.95
N ALA A 70 -11.48 -10.15 1.70
CA ALA A 70 -10.43 -10.79 0.91
C ALA A 70 -9.08 -10.68 1.62
N ALA A 71 -8.73 -9.50 2.14
CA ALA A 71 -7.50 -9.32 2.91
C ALA A 71 -7.47 -10.17 4.19
N ALA A 72 -8.58 -10.28 4.92
CA ALA A 72 -8.67 -11.12 6.12
C ALA A 72 -8.53 -12.61 5.78
N GLN A 73 -9.07 -13.06 4.64
CA GLN A 73 -8.87 -14.44 4.18
C GLN A 73 -7.43 -14.72 3.79
N ILE A 74 -6.78 -13.81 3.06
CA ILE A 74 -5.35 -13.92 2.74
C ILE A 74 -4.53 -13.92 4.02
N TYR A 75 -4.81 -13.03 4.97
CA TYR A 75 -4.16 -13.00 6.28
C TYR A 75 -4.23 -14.38 6.95
N ASN A 76 -5.42 -14.98 7.03
CA ASN A 76 -5.61 -16.30 7.64
C ASN A 76 -4.83 -17.40 6.88
N MET A 77 -4.85 -17.38 5.55
CA MET A 77 -4.10 -18.35 4.74
C MET A 77 -2.58 -18.23 4.93
N LEU A 78 -2.07 -17.01 5.14
CA LEU A 78 -0.66 -16.75 5.36
C LEU A 78 -0.20 -17.15 6.76
N ILE A 79 -1.00 -16.91 7.81
CA ILE A 79 -0.66 -17.37 9.17
C ILE A 79 -0.74 -18.89 9.31
N ASP A 80 -1.61 -19.55 8.53
CA ASP A 80 -1.74 -21.01 8.50
C ASP A 80 -0.67 -21.67 7.62
N TYR A 81 0.09 -20.90 6.83
CA TYR A 81 1.12 -21.44 5.95
C TYR A 81 2.29 -22.01 6.79
N PRO A 82 2.72 -23.26 6.53
CA PRO A 82 3.74 -23.91 7.36
C PRO A 82 5.16 -23.38 7.15
N GLY A 83 5.41 -22.66 6.06
CA GLY A 83 6.71 -22.04 5.77
C GLY A 83 6.79 -20.61 6.27
N GLU A 84 8.01 -20.10 6.41
CA GLU A 84 8.21 -18.69 6.76
C GLU A 84 7.67 -17.76 5.67
N VAL A 85 6.87 -16.77 6.07
CA VAL A 85 6.35 -15.73 5.19
C VAL A 85 7.09 -14.42 5.46
N THR A 86 7.75 -13.89 4.44
CA THR A 86 8.35 -12.55 4.44
C THR A 86 7.56 -11.62 3.54
N VAL A 87 7.17 -10.44 4.00
CA VAL A 87 6.55 -9.39 3.18
C VAL A 87 7.52 -8.24 2.98
N ASN A 88 7.83 -7.94 1.72
CA ASN A 88 8.63 -6.82 1.28
C ASN A 88 7.71 -5.72 0.73
N ILE A 89 7.61 -4.59 1.42
CA ILE A 89 6.85 -3.42 0.98
C ILE A 89 7.78 -2.51 0.18
N ASP A 90 7.68 -2.57 -1.15
CA ASP A 90 8.56 -1.84 -2.07
C ASP A 90 7.98 -0.52 -2.61
N GLY A 91 6.68 -0.28 -2.40
CA GLY A 91 6.01 0.97 -2.76
C GLY A 91 5.04 1.43 -1.67
N ILE A 92 3.88 0.80 -1.57
CA ILE A 92 2.87 1.13 -0.54
C ILE A 92 2.19 -0.12 0.01
N ALA A 93 1.91 -0.14 1.30
CA ALA A 93 0.95 -1.05 1.92
C ALA A 93 -0.06 -0.22 2.72
N ALA A 94 -1.19 0.10 2.11
CA ALA A 94 -2.23 0.92 2.72
C ALA A 94 -3.52 0.14 2.97
N SER A 95 -4.27 0.51 4.01
CA SER A 95 -5.62 -0.01 4.26
C SER A 95 -5.62 -1.55 4.36
N ALA A 96 -6.46 -2.26 3.60
CA ALA A 96 -6.51 -3.72 3.64
C ALA A 96 -5.16 -4.41 3.33
N ALA A 97 -4.27 -3.76 2.57
CA ALA A 97 -2.93 -4.31 2.28
C ALA A 97 -2.02 -4.32 3.52
N SER A 98 -2.12 -3.31 4.40
CA SER A 98 -1.35 -3.33 5.64
C SER A 98 -1.81 -4.46 6.55
N VAL A 99 -3.08 -4.87 6.50
CA VAL A 99 -3.56 -6.06 7.23
C VAL A 99 -2.87 -7.33 6.72
N ILE A 100 -2.80 -7.54 5.39
CA ILE A 100 -2.09 -8.69 4.80
C ILE A 100 -0.62 -8.71 5.26
N ALA A 101 0.07 -7.56 5.28
CA ALA A 101 1.45 -7.48 5.73
C ALA A 101 1.64 -7.98 7.17
N MET A 102 0.65 -7.78 8.06
CA MET A 102 0.74 -8.22 9.46
C MET A 102 0.71 -9.74 9.62
N ALA A 103 0.33 -10.50 8.60
CA ALA A 103 0.36 -11.97 8.66
C ALA A 103 1.78 -12.54 8.57
N ALA A 104 2.75 -11.74 8.14
CA ALA A 104 4.11 -12.20 7.88
C ALA A 104 4.95 -12.28 9.16
N SER A 105 5.76 -13.35 9.25
CA SER A 105 6.83 -13.47 10.24
C SER A 105 7.75 -12.25 10.20
N THR A 106 8.16 -11.86 9.00
CA THR A 106 9.03 -10.71 8.75
C THR A 106 8.40 -9.74 7.77
N VAL A 107 8.40 -8.46 8.09
CA VAL A 107 7.97 -7.35 7.23
C VAL A 107 9.16 -6.43 7.02
N ALA A 108 9.66 -6.36 5.80
CA ALA A 108 10.73 -5.47 5.39
C ALA A 108 10.18 -4.33 4.53
N MET A 109 10.62 -3.09 4.77
CA MET A 109 10.16 -1.91 4.06
C MET A 109 11.27 -1.20 3.30
N SER A 110 11.03 -0.86 2.03
CA SER A 110 11.91 0.01 1.25
C SER A 110 12.06 1.36 1.95
N PRO A 111 13.27 1.96 1.99
CA PRO A 111 13.46 3.29 2.56
C PRO A 111 12.58 4.39 1.94
N VAL A 112 12.01 4.14 0.76
CA VAL A 112 11.10 5.04 0.05
C VAL A 112 9.64 4.55 0.01
N SER A 113 9.30 3.48 0.74
CA SER A 113 7.91 3.00 0.83
C SER A 113 7.14 3.60 2.00
N MET A 114 5.82 3.45 1.96
CA MET A 114 4.91 3.92 2.99
C MET A 114 3.96 2.81 3.46
N LEU A 115 3.60 2.85 4.74
CA LEU A 115 2.55 2.04 5.33
C LEU A 115 1.44 2.96 5.84
N MET A 116 0.17 2.61 5.60
CA MET A 116 -0.97 3.39 6.08
C MET A 116 -2.02 2.51 6.73
N ILE A 117 -2.50 2.94 7.90
CA ILE A 117 -3.63 2.33 8.61
C ILE A 117 -4.74 3.34 8.84
N HIS A 118 -5.98 2.90 8.70
CA HIS A 118 -7.18 3.72 8.90
C HIS A 118 -8.39 2.85 9.26
N ASN A 119 -9.50 3.49 9.64
CA ASN A 119 -10.75 2.78 9.93
C ASN A 119 -11.36 2.17 8.65
N PRO A 120 -12.09 1.05 8.75
CA PRO A 120 -12.85 0.53 7.62
C PRO A 120 -13.90 1.55 7.19
N ALA A 121 -14.19 1.58 5.89
CA ALA A 121 -15.16 2.48 5.29
C ALA A 121 -16.08 1.72 4.34
N THR A 122 -17.34 2.14 4.25
CA THR A 122 -18.31 1.62 3.29
C THR A 122 -19.29 2.73 2.90
N MET A 123 -20.05 2.51 1.83
CA MET A 123 -21.18 3.34 1.44
C MET A 123 -22.47 2.58 1.73
N ALA A 124 -23.36 3.14 2.55
CA ALA A 124 -24.64 2.54 2.91
C ALA A 124 -25.79 3.51 2.64
N VAL A 125 -26.92 2.99 2.16
CA VAL A 125 -28.17 3.74 1.93
C VAL A 125 -29.31 2.88 2.46
N GLY A 126 -30.16 3.47 3.29
CA GLY A 126 -31.25 2.74 3.93
C GLY A 126 -31.99 3.59 4.95
N ASP A 127 -32.97 2.97 5.62
CA ASP A 127 -33.62 3.56 6.78
C ASP A 127 -32.69 3.63 8.00
N LYS A 128 -33.20 4.20 9.11
CA LYS A 128 -32.42 4.38 10.34
C LYS A 128 -31.84 3.06 10.86
N ASP A 129 -32.59 1.98 10.80
CA ASP A 129 -32.19 0.70 11.39
C ASP A 129 -31.16 0.00 10.50
N GLU A 130 -31.28 0.14 9.17
CA GLU A 130 -30.28 -0.30 8.20
C GLU A 130 -28.94 0.43 8.39
N LEU A 131 -28.97 1.76 8.55
CA LEU A 131 -27.76 2.55 8.79
C LEU A 131 -27.11 2.22 10.13
N ALA A 132 -27.90 1.99 11.19
CA ALA A 132 -27.38 1.56 12.48
C ALA A 132 -26.67 0.20 12.39
N ARG A 133 -27.24 -0.76 11.64
CA ARG A 133 -26.60 -2.07 11.39
C ARG A 133 -25.28 -1.91 10.62
N ALA A 134 -25.24 -1.04 9.61
CA ALA A 134 -24.01 -0.76 8.87
C ALA A 134 -22.91 -0.19 9.76
N MET A 135 -23.25 0.70 10.70
CA MET A 135 -22.29 1.21 11.70
C MET A 135 -21.74 0.09 12.59
N SER A 136 -22.61 -0.76 13.16
CA SER A 136 -22.17 -1.89 13.99
C SER A 136 -21.30 -2.90 13.23
N MET A 137 -21.57 -3.08 11.92
CA MET A 137 -20.72 -3.89 11.06
C MET A 137 -19.32 -3.28 10.91
N LEU A 138 -19.22 -1.98 10.64
CA LEU A 138 -17.92 -1.28 10.55
C LEU A 138 -17.13 -1.35 11.87
N ASP A 139 -17.80 -1.24 13.02
CA ASP A 139 -17.17 -1.41 14.33
C ASP A 139 -16.59 -2.83 14.48
N SER A 140 -17.36 -3.85 14.11
CA SER A 140 -16.90 -5.25 14.14
C SER A 140 -15.71 -5.50 13.21
N VAL A 141 -15.72 -4.91 12.00
CA VAL A 141 -14.60 -4.98 11.06
C VAL A 141 -13.37 -4.27 11.60
N LYS A 142 -13.54 -3.08 12.20
CA LYS A 142 -12.44 -2.35 12.86
C LYS A 142 -11.84 -3.21 13.96
N ASP A 143 -12.68 -3.87 14.75
CA ASP A 143 -12.22 -4.74 15.82
C ASP A 143 -11.43 -5.94 15.31
N SER A 144 -11.82 -6.52 14.17
CA SER A 144 -11.06 -7.58 13.51
C SER A 144 -9.68 -7.10 13.04
N ILE A 145 -9.63 -5.95 12.35
CA ILE A 145 -8.37 -5.33 11.88
C ILE A 145 -7.42 -5.04 13.06
N LEU A 146 -7.95 -4.54 14.18
CA LEU A 146 -7.17 -4.25 15.37
C LEU A 146 -6.49 -5.49 15.96
N ASN A 147 -7.05 -6.68 15.77
CA ASN A 147 -6.41 -7.92 16.23
C ASN A 147 -5.10 -8.14 15.47
N ALA A 148 -5.12 -8.08 14.13
CA ALA A 148 -3.92 -8.24 13.31
C ALA A 148 -2.81 -7.24 13.67
N TYR A 149 -3.16 -5.96 13.88
CA TYR A 149 -2.18 -4.96 14.30
C TYR A 149 -1.67 -5.17 15.71
N GLN A 150 -2.52 -5.62 16.64
CA GLN A 150 -2.10 -5.87 18.01
C GLN A 150 -1.12 -7.03 18.09
N GLU A 151 -1.39 -8.12 17.37
CA GLU A 151 -0.50 -9.28 17.30
C GLU A 151 0.87 -8.92 16.71
N LYS A 152 0.92 -8.14 15.62
CA LYS A 152 2.19 -7.75 15.00
C LYS A 152 2.98 -6.73 15.82
N THR A 153 2.33 -5.69 16.33
CA THR A 153 3.02 -4.52 16.91
C THR A 153 3.23 -4.59 18.43
N ASN A 154 2.48 -5.43 19.14
CA ASN A 154 2.35 -5.42 20.60
C ASN A 154 1.87 -4.07 21.21
N LEU A 155 1.38 -3.13 20.39
CA LEU A 155 0.82 -1.88 20.89
C LEU A 155 -0.57 -2.12 21.50
N SER A 156 -0.92 -1.33 22.52
CA SER A 156 -2.26 -1.42 23.12
C SER A 156 -3.35 -1.14 22.08
N ARG A 157 -4.46 -1.88 22.16
CA ARG A 157 -5.65 -1.68 21.33
C ARG A 157 -6.11 -0.22 21.25
N ALA A 158 -6.07 0.48 22.39
CA ALA A 158 -6.46 1.89 22.47
C ALA A 158 -5.52 2.81 21.66
N LYS A 159 -4.22 2.52 21.65
CA LYS A 159 -3.25 3.27 20.83
C LYS A 159 -3.48 2.99 19.35
N LEU A 160 -3.64 1.73 18.96
CA LEU A 160 -3.91 1.33 17.57
C LEU A 160 -5.21 1.94 17.05
N SER A 161 -6.29 1.89 17.84
CA SER A 161 -7.57 2.50 17.49
C SER A 161 -7.44 4.00 17.21
N LYS A 162 -6.66 4.74 18.03
CA LYS A 162 -6.36 6.16 17.79
C LYS A 162 -5.55 6.40 16.52
N LEU A 163 -4.61 5.52 16.18
CA LEU A 163 -3.84 5.62 14.93
C LEU A 163 -4.76 5.40 13.72
N MET A 164 -5.65 4.41 13.77
CA MET A 164 -6.64 4.18 12.72
C MET A 164 -7.62 5.35 12.59
N ASP A 165 -8.10 5.90 13.71
CA ASP A 165 -8.97 7.08 13.73
C ASP A 165 -8.29 8.30 13.08
N ALA A 166 -6.98 8.39 13.16
CA ALA A 166 -6.21 9.51 12.63
C ALA A 166 -5.90 9.40 11.13
N GLU A 167 -6.18 8.24 10.50
CA GLU A 167 -5.60 7.83 9.20
C GLU A 167 -4.09 8.09 9.20
N THR A 168 -3.35 7.12 9.73
CA THR A 168 -1.92 7.26 10.01
C THR A 168 -1.08 6.70 8.87
N TRP A 169 -0.21 7.55 8.34
CA TRP A 169 0.81 7.22 7.37
C TRP A 169 2.18 7.18 8.06
N MET A 170 2.95 6.15 7.77
CA MET A 170 4.28 5.89 8.33
C MET A 170 5.27 5.66 7.20
N ASP A 171 6.44 6.30 7.27
CA ASP A 171 7.59 5.85 6.50
C ASP A 171 8.17 4.54 7.08
N ALA A 172 9.10 3.93 6.35
CA ALA A 172 9.68 2.65 6.74
C ALA A 172 10.28 2.65 8.16
N ARG A 173 10.94 3.74 8.57
CA ARG A 173 11.53 3.83 9.91
C ARG A 173 10.45 3.95 10.99
N ALA A 174 9.43 4.76 10.76
CA ALA A 174 8.33 4.92 11.71
C ALA A 174 7.53 3.62 11.88
N ALA A 175 7.33 2.89 10.78
CA ALA A 175 6.70 1.58 10.82
C ALA A 175 7.52 0.59 11.65
N ILE A 176 8.85 0.60 11.53
CA ILE A 176 9.74 -0.22 12.35
C ILE A 176 9.69 0.20 13.82
N ASP A 177 9.83 1.50 14.11
CA ASP A 177 9.79 2.05 15.47
C ASP A 177 8.47 1.72 16.20
N MET A 178 7.37 1.58 15.44
CA MET A 178 6.04 1.23 15.95
C MET A 178 5.72 -0.26 15.87
N GLY A 179 6.62 -1.10 15.37
CA GLY A 179 6.46 -2.56 15.27
C GLY A 179 5.56 -3.05 14.13
N PHE A 180 5.19 -2.19 13.17
CA PHE A 180 4.48 -2.61 11.94
C PHE A 180 5.42 -3.23 10.91
N ALA A 181 6.72 -2.95 11.01
CA ALA A 181 7.76 -3.54 10.21
C ALA A 181 8.94 -3.96 11.09
N ASP A 182 9.78 -4.85 10.58
CA ASP A 182 10.91 -5.42 11.32
C ASP A 182 12.24 -4.83 10.85
N GLU A 183 12.38 -4.58 9.55
CA GLU A 183 13.64 -4.09 8.98
C GLU A 183 13.48 -3.24 7.72
N LEU A 184 14.54 -2.54 7.35
CA LEU A 184 14.64 -1.87 6.06
C LEU A 184 15.03 -2.89 4.98
N LEU A 185 14.41 -2.79 3.82
CA LEU A 185 14.92 -3.44 2.61
C LEU A 185 16.24 -2.78 2.24
N THR A 186 17.34 -3.40 2.67
CA THR A 186 18.69 -3.03 2.25
C THR A 186 19.04 -3.83 1.01
N GLY A 187 19.75 -3.23 0.05
CA GLY A 187 20.01 -3.77 -1.29
C GLY A 187 20.77 -5.10 -1.39
N GLN A 188 20.90 -5.86 -0.31
CA GLN A 188 21.20 -7.29 -0.34
C GLN A 188 19.96 -8.03 -0.87
N ARG A 189 19.58 -7.76 -2.13
CA ARG A 189 18.66 -8.64 -2.84
C ARG A 189 19.30 -10.02 -2.83
N ASN A 190 18.61 -11.02 -2.31
CA ASN A 190 19.00 -12.42 -2.48
C ASN A 190 19.32 -12.62 -3.99
N PRO A 191 20.51 -13.13 -4.35
CA PRO A 191 20.97 -13.23 -5.74
C PRO A 191 19.97 -13.92 -6.68
N ALA A 192 19.01 -14.69 -6.15
CA ALA A 192 17.87 -15.22 -6.88
C ALA A 192 16.96 -14.16 -7.57
N PHE A 193 17.12 -12.86 -7.26
CA PHE A 193 16.25 -11.78 -7.75
C PHE A 193 17.00 -10.62 -8.44
N ALA A 194 18.26 -10.83 -8.84
CA ALA A 194 18.95 -9.90 -9.71
C ALA A 194 18.40 -10.05 -11.14
N VAL A 195 17.49 -9.15 -11.54
CA VAL A 195 17.22 -8.94 -12.97
C VAL A 195 18.48 -8.28 -13.54
N GLU A 196 19.29 -9.04 -14.27
CA GLU A 196 20.41 -8.45 -14.98
C GLU A 196 19.87 -7.41 -15.98
N PRO A 197 20.43 -6.19 -16.00
CA PRO A 197 20.08 -5.24 -17.06
C PRO A 197 20.44 -5.89 -18.39
N LYS A 198 19.45 -6.00 -19.30
CA LYS A 198 19.72 -6.34 -20.70
C LYS A 198 20.83 -5.41 -21.19
N LYS A 199 21.98 -5.98 -21.57
CA LYS A 199 23.01 -5.24 -22.27
C LYS A 199 22.38 -4.60 -23.52
N PRO A 200 22.69 -3.34 -23.84
CA PRO A 200 22.35 -2.81 -25.15
C PRO A 200 22.98 -3.72 -26.20
N ASP A 201 22.22 -4.07 -27.24
CA ASP A 201 22.76 -4.78 -28.39
C ASP A 201 23.82 -3.85 -29.02
N ASP A 202 25.10 -4.22 -28.87
CA ASP A 202 26.22 -3.57 -29.57
C ASP A 202 26.09 -3.95 -31.06
N ASP A 203 25.60 -3.01 -31.86
CA ASP A 203 25.70 -3.04 -33.32
C ASP A 203 27.10 -2.54 -33.72
N PRO A 204 27.99 -3.36 -34.27
CA PRO A 204 29.36 -2.95 -34.56
C PRO A 204 29.48 -2.65 -36.05
N ASP A 205 29.05 -1.47 -36.49
CA ASP A 205 29.39 -0.94 -37.81
C ASP A 205 29.27 0.60 -37.79
N ASP A 206 30.36 1.30 -37.43
CA ASP A 206 30.80 2.45 -38.21
C ASP A 206 32.27 2.80 -37.90
N ASP A 207 33.00 2.96 -38.99
CA ASP A 207 34.45 3.15 -39.16
C ASP A 207 34.95 4.46 -38.50
N PRO A 208 36.18 4.52 -37.92
CA PRO A 208 36.73 5.76 -37.40
C PRO A 208 37.69 6.38 -38.44
N ASP A 209 37.20 7.31 -39.24
CA ASP A 209 38.03 8.26 -39.99
C ASP A 209 37.23 9.55 -40.17
N ASP A 210 37.54 10.60 -39.39
CA ASP A 210 38.07 11.83 -39.99
C ASP A 210 38.56 12.81 -38.91
N GLU A 211 39.68 13.40 -39.26
CA GLU A 211 40.45 14.40 -38.54
C GLU A 211 39.74 15.76 -38.57
N ASP A 212 39.91 16.59 -37.54
CA ASP A 212 40.42 17.96 -37.74
C ASP A 212 40.50 18.76 -36.42
N GLU A 213 41.62 19.46 -36.29
CA GLU A 213 41.97 20.51 -35.33
C GLU A 213 40.89 21.62 -35.31
N VAL A 214 40.74 22.54 -34.34
CA VAL A 214 41.63 23.60 -33.82
C VAL A 214 40.74 24.36 -32.81
N ASP A 215 41.13 24.66 -31.57
CA ASP A 215 41.86 25.86 -31.10
C ASP A 215 41.06 26.47 -29.92
N SER A 216 41.75 26.85 -28.86
CA SER A 216 41.27 27.67 -27.74
C SER A 216 42.11 28.94 -27.81
N PRO A 217 41.63 30.17 -27.48
CA PRO A 217 41.40 30.47 -26.06
C PRO A 217 40.49 31.69 -25.72
N ASP A 218 40.38 31.92 -24.41
CA ASP A 218 40.24 33.19 -23.68
C ASP A 218 38.84 33.77 -23.30
N ASP A 219 38.65 33.74 -21.97
CA ASP A 219 37.82 34.48 -20.97
C ASP A 219 37.65 36.01 -21.20
N PRO A 220 36.95 36.82 -20.34
CA PRO A 220 35.96 36.54 -19.26
C PRO A 220 34.75 37.54 -19.26
N ASP A 221 33.97 37.49 -18.17
CA ASP A 221 33.09 38.53 -17.58
C ASP A 221 31.63 38.63 -18.07
N GLU A 222 30.66 38.33 -17.19
CA GLU A 222 29.91 39.35 -16.44
C GLU A 222 28.86 38.72 -15.49
N ASP A 223 28.74 39.37 -14.33
CA ASP A 223 27.92 39.03 -13.17
C ASP A 223 26.41 38.98 -13.44
N ASP A 224 25.70 38.10 -12.73
CA ASP A 224 24.41 38.44 -12.11
C ASP A 224 24.02 37.39 -11.05
N ASP A 225 24.34 37.73 -9.79
CA ASP A 225 23.84 37.09 -8.58
C ASP A 225 22.35 37.42 -8.37
N GLU A 226 21.45 36.45 -8.60
CA GLU A 226 20.16 36.42 -7.88
C GLU A 226 20.08 35.19 -6.98
N GLU A 227 20.32 35.47 -5.69
CA GLU A 227 20.18 34.60 -4.54
C GLU A 227 18.72 34.13 -4.38
N LEU A 228 18.33 33.08 -5.13
CA LEU A 228 17.13 32.29 -4.83
C LEU A 228 17.29 31.69 -3.44
N LYS A 229 16.69 32.36 -2.44
CA LYS A 229 16.53 31.87 -1.06
C LYS A 229 16.01 30.43 -1.09
N ARG A 230 16.93 29.48 -1.02
CA ARG A 230 16.62 28.08 -0.76
C ARG A 230 15.85 28.07 0.56
N GLN A 231 14.57 27.71 0.51
CA GLN A 231 13.83 27.39 1.71
C GLN A 231 14.65 26.36 2.47
N VAL A 232 15.18 26.76 3.62
CA VAL A 232 15.90 25.89 4.53
C VAL A 232 14.85 24.91 5.05
N PHE A 233 14.80 23.73 4.45
CA PHE A 233 14.07 22.60 5.01
C PHE A 233 14.61 22.37 6.43
N PRO A 234 13.74 22.08 7.41
CA PRO A 234 14.17 21.80 8.77
C PRO A 234 15.23 20.69 8.78
N PRO A 235 16.17 20.71 9.75
CA PRO A 235 17.31 19.80 9.74
C PRO A 235 16.84 18.34 9.64
N LYS A 236 17.55 17.54 8.84
CA LYS A 236 17.29 16.11 8.66
C LYS A 236 17.21 15.45 10.04
N ASN A 237 16.05 14.90 10.39
CA ASN A 237 15.90 13.98 11.52
C ASN A 237 16.73 12.73 11.21
N VAL A 238 18.02 12.76 11.52
CA VAL A 238 18.89 11.58 11.45
C VAL A 238 18.59 10.73 12.67
N GLY A 239 17.51 9.94 12.61
CA GLY A 239 17.26 8.89 13.59
C GLY A 239 15.81 8.51 13.86
N GLN A 240 14.83 9.34 13.51
CA GLN A 240 13.42 9.08 13.85
C GLN A 240 12.55 9.08 12.58
N GLY A 241 11.73 8.04 12.41
CA GLY A 241 10.81 7.94 11.27
C GLY A 241 9.75 9.03 11.26
N THR A 242 9.17 9.27 10.08
CA THR A 242 8.14 10.27 9.84
C THR A 242 6.76 9.64 9.92
N VAL A 243 5.88 10.27 10.71
CA VAL A 243 4.46 9.91 10.81
C VAL A 243 3.60 11.12 10.43
N PHE A 244 2.63 10.91 9.55
CA PHE A 244 1.64 11.90 9.15
C PHE A 244 0.22 11.40 9.43
N SER A 245 -0.66 12.30 9.87
CA SER A 245 -2.10 12.02 10.04
C SER A 245 -2.91 12.94 9.13
N ARG A 246 -3.81 12.36 8.34
CA ARG A 246 -4.70 13.12 7.46
C ARG A 246 -5.67 14.00 8.26
N ARG A 247 -6.30 13.46 9.32
CA ARG A 247 -7.22 14.26 10.15
C ARG A 247 -6.54 15.45 10.81
N ALA A 248 -5.31 15.29 11.31
CA ALA A 248 -4.59 16.40 11.92
C ALA A 248 -4.25 17.50 10.89
N ALA A 249 -3.90 17.10 9.66
CA ALA A 249 -3.66 18.04 8.57
C ALA A 249 -4.94 18.76 8.12
N GLU A 250 -6.05 18.03 7.98
CA GLU A 250 -7.37 18.60 7.66
C GLU A 250 -7.84 19.57 8.74
N GLN A 251 -7.69 19.23 10.02
CA GLN A 251 -8.04 20.11 11.14
C GLN A 251 -7.19 21.39 11.15
N LYS A 252 -5.87 21.29 10.89
CA LYS A 252 -4.99 22.46 10.76
C LYS A 252 -5.40 23.35 9.59
N LEU A 253 -5.77 22.76 8.45
CA LEU A 253 -6.25 23.49 7.29
C LEU A 253 -7.58 24.21 7.60
N VAL A 254 -8.54 23.52 8.20
CA VAL A 254 -9.82 24.13 8.63
C VAL A 254 -9.56 25.26 9.62
N ALA A 255 -8.69 25.08 10.61
CA ALA A 255 -8.34 26.13 11.56
C ALA A 255 -7.67 27.35 10.89
N HIS A 256 -6.85 27.13 9.86
CA HIS A 256 -6.25 28.22 9.09
C HIS A 256 -7.30 28.96 8.25
N LEU A 257 -8.22 28.23 7.61
CA LEU A 257 -9.32 28.79 6.83
C LEU A 257 -10.34 29.55 7.70
N THR A 258 -10.58 29.11 8.95
CA THR A 258 -11.48 29.79 9.89
C THR A 258 -10.82 30.95 10.64
N ALA A 259 -9.48 30.98 10.71
CA ALA A 259 -8.72 32.12 11.23
C ALA A 259 -8.69 33.30 10.25
N THR A 260 -8.91 33.07 8.95
CA THR A 260 -9.16 34.13 7.98
C THR A 260 -10.62 34.56 8.04
N SER A 261 -10.88 35.85 8.26
CA SER A 261 -12.25 36.40 8.28
C SER A 261 -12.98 36.05 6.98
N PRO A 262 -14.25 35.61 7.03
CA PRO A 262 -14.98 35.28 5.82
C PRO A 262 -15.13 36.55 4.94
N PRO A 263 -14.97 36.44 3.60
CA PRO A 263 -15.33 37.53 2.72
C PRO A 263 -16.82 37.87 2.88
N LYS A 264 -17.16 39.17 2.78
CA LYS A 264 -18.54 39.66 2.90
C LYS A 264 -19.47 38.84 2.00
N PRO A 265 -20.67 38.46 2.48
CA PRO A 265 -21.58 37.61 1.72
C PRO A 265 -21.99 38.30 0.43
N VAL A 266 -21.63 37.69 -0.70
CA VAL A 266 -22.20 38.02 -2.01
C VAL A 266 -23.40 37.08 -2.22
N ARG A 267 -24.58 37.66 -2.43
CA ARG A 267 -25.84 36.92 -2.63
C ARG A 267 -25.76 36.11 -3.93
N PRO A 268 -25.89 34.76 -3.91
CA PRO A 268 -25.92 33.98 -5.13
C PRO A 268 -27.29 34.06 -5.82
N PRO A 269 -27.36 33.95 -7.16
CA PRO A 269 -28.63 33.78 -7.86
C PRO A 269 -29.25 32.40 -7.58
N HIS A 270 -30.58 32.34 -7.60
CA HIS A 270 -31.37 31.16 -7.28
C HIS A 270 -31.05 29.96 -8.20
N PRO A 271 -30.88 28.73 -7.67
CA PRO A 271 -30.78 27.53 -8.48
C PRO A 271 -32.17 26.91 -8.73
N THR A 272 -32.53 26.72 -9.99
CA THR A 272 -33.55 25.74 -10.42
C THR A 272 -32.89 24.37 -10.49
N ALA A 273 -33.24 23.46 -9.58
CA ALA A 273 -32.76 22.08 -9.59
C ALA A 273 -33.92 21.11 -9.84
N THR A 274 -33.77 20.26 -10.87
CA THR A 274 -34.60 19.07 -11.13
C THR A 274 -33.96 17.87 -10.42
N PRO A 275 -34.74 16.95 -9.82
CA PRO A 275 -34.17 15.82 -9.09
C PRO A 275 -33.66 14.71 -10.04
N ALA A 276 -32.49 14.15 -9.72
CA ALA A 276 -31.91 12.99 -10.40
C ALA A 276 -32.53 11.67 -9.90
N VAL A 277 -32.65 10.69 -10.79
CA VAL A 277 -33.19 9.35 -10.52
C VAL A 277 -32.11 8.46 -9.89
N PRO A 278 -32.41 7.62 -8.87
CA PRO A 278 -31.42 6.73 -8.27
C PRO A 278 -31.21 5.49 -9.14
N VAL A 279 -29.95 5.19 -9.46
CA VAL A 279 -29.51 3.89 -9.99
C VAL A 279 -28.43 3.35 -9.04
N GLY A 280 -28.76 2.32 -8.27
CA GLY A 280 -27.80 1.63 -7.39
C GLY A 280 -28.41 0.36 -6.78
N ARG A 281 -27.73 -0.78 -6.97
CA ARG A 281 -28.04 -2.06 -6.33
C ARG A 281 -27.86 -1.96 -4.81
N ARG A 282 -28.63 -2.76 -4.06
CA ARG A 282 -28.75 -2.69 -2.59
C ARG A 282 -27.60 -3.43 -1.91
N VAL A 283 -27.04 -2.81 -0.88
CA VAL A 283 -25.95 -3.36 -0.03
C VAL A 283 -26.39 -4.64 0.73
N LEU A 284 -27.69 -4.81 0.96
CA LEU A 284 -28.25 -6.01 1.60
C LEU A 284 -28.06 -7.30 0.77
N ASP A 285 -27.91 -7.20 -0.55
CA ASP A 285 -27.81 -8.37 -1.42
C ASP A 285 -26.47 -9.12 -1.22
N LEU A 286 -25.39 -8.40 -0.87
CA LEU A 286 -24.06 -8.97 -0.59
C LEU A 286 -23.96 -9.69 0.76
N TYR A 287 -24.82 -9.34 1.73
CA TYR A 287 -24.81 -9.98 3.06
C TYR A 287 -25.83 -11.11 3.19
N ALA A 288 -26.90 -11.12 2.38
CA ALA A 288 -27.85 -12.22 2.33
C ALA A 288 -27.25 -13.48 1.68
N GLU A 289 -26.31 -13.33 0.74
CA GLU A 289 -25.52 -14.45 0.19
C GLU A 289 -24.56 -15.07 1.22
N LEU A 290 -24.10 -14.30 2.21
CA LEU A 290 -23.17 -14.77 3.25
C LEU A 290 -23.82 -15.62 4.35
N ALA A 291 -25.15 -15.60 4.50
CA ALA A 291 -25.87 -16.26 5.60
C ALA A 291 -26.57 -17.57 5.23
N ASN A 292 -26.54 -17.99 3.96
CA ASN A 292 -27.37 -19.08 3.47
C ASN A 292 -26.60 -20.41 3.35
N GLN A 293 -26.24 -21.02 4.49
CA GLN A 293 -25.93 -22.45 4.54
C GLN A 293 -27.19 -23.26 4.94
N PRO A 294 -27.62 -24.26 4.17
CA PRO A 294 -28.66 -25.18 4.60
C PRO A 294 -28.09 -26.18 5.63
N HIS A 295 -28.90 -26.55 6.61
CA HIS A 295 -28.66 -27.71 7.47
C HIS A 295 -28.54 -29.01 6.67
#